data_AF-A0AAX1XRZ3-F1
#
_entry.id   AF-A0AAX1XRZ3-F1
#
_cell.length_a   1.000
_cell.length_b   1.000
_cell.length_c   1.000
_cell.angle_alpha   90.00
_cell.angle_beta   90.00
_cell.angle_gamma   90.00
#
_symmetry.space_group_name_H-M   'P 1'
#
loop_
_entity.id
_entity.type
_entity.pdbx_description
1 polymer ?
#
loop_
_entity_poly.entity_id
_entity_poly.type
_entity_poly.pdbx_seq_one_letter_code
_entity_poly.pdbx_strand_id
1 'polypeptide(L)'
;MFHESFRTLFWREFTSIKQGAEYFHVSKPTITRWLDGTVPVNPMAEKLLLIKSLGYLPNDIRWSGFRVDEKRAVLITPSGREFSPKELESFVFWRDEHRQFVEMYGHFEYPKVYPAKENVLPFRGGRRMKAAGWVPSKLKG
;
A
#
# COMPACT_ATOMS: atom_id res chain seq x y z
N MET A 1 -0.58 7.80 20.91
CA MET A 1 -1.81 8.56 20.58
C MET A 1 -2.70 8.55 21.81
N PHE A 2 -3.57 9.53 22.05
CA PHE A 2 -4.55 9.41 23.14
C PHE A 2 -5.40 8.17 22.87
N HIS A 3 -5.54 7.27 23.85
CA HIS A 3 -6.25 5.98 23.76
C HIS A 3 -7.53 6.00 22.90
N GLU A 4 -8.28 7.10 22.99
CA GLU A 4 -9.48 7.38 22.21
C GLU A 4 -9.26 7.43 20.69
N SER A 5 -8.16 8.01 20.21
CA SER A 5 -7.81 8.05 18.79
C SER A 5 -7.57 6.65 18.22
N PHE A 6 -6.85 5.80 18.96
CA PHE A 6 -6.62 4.41 18.57
C PHE A 6 -7.94 3.64 18.53
N ARG A 7 -8.77 3.78 19.56
CA ARG A 7 -10.08 3.12 19.65
C ARG A 7 -10.99 3.52 18.49
N THR A 8 -11.07 4.81 18.16
CA THR A 8 -11.88 5.30 17.04
C THR A 8 -11.39 4.75 15.70
N LEU A 9 -10.08 4.79 15.45
CA LEU A 9 -9.51 4.22 14.23
C LEU A 9 -9.70 2.70 14.16
N PHE A 10 -9.59 2.00 15.29
CA PHE A 10 -9.76 0.55 15.34
C PHE A 10 -11.14 0.15 14.84
N TRP A 11 -12.19 0.78 15.37
CA TRP A 11 -13.57 0.47 14.99
C TRP A 11 -13.97 1.00 13.61
N ARG A 12 -13.21 1.95 13.05
CA ARG A 12 -13.35 2.33 11.65
C ARG A 12 -12.81 1.27 10.70
N GLU A 13 -11.69 0.65 11.04
CA GLU A 13 -10.96 -0.26 10.15
C GLU A 13 -11.35 -1.74 10.34
N PHE A 14 -11.89 -2.11 11.50
CA PHE A 14 -12.23 -3.49 11.84
C PHE A 14 -13.67 -3.62 12.34
N THR A 15 -14.33 -4.68 11.90
CA THR A 15 -15.70 -5.02 12.32
C THR A 15 -15.74 -5.88 13.58
N SER A 16 -14.59 -6.43 14.01
CA SER A 16 -14.51 -7.27 15.21
C SER A 16 -13.12 -7.26 15.85
N ILE A 17 -13.07 -7.57 17.15
CA ILE A 17 -11.81 -7.78 17.90
C ILE A 17 -10.96 -8.87 17.27
N LYS A 18 -11.58 -9.92 16.70
CA LYS A 18 -10.88 -11.02 16.02
C LYS A 18 -10.07 -10.52 14.83
N GLN A 19 -10.67 -9.69 13.96
CA GLN A 19 -9.98 -9.13 12.79
C GLN A 19 -8.79 -8.26 13.20
N GLY A 20 -8.96 -7.41 14.22
CA GLY A 20 -7.86 -6.61 14.74
C GLY A 20 -6.74 -7.47 15.32
N ALA A 21 -7.08 -8.52 16.07
CA ALA A 21 -6.11 -9.45 16.64
C ALA A 21 -5.29 -10.17 15.56
N GLU A 22 -5.96 -10.64 14.49
CA GLU A 22 -5.30 -11.25 13.33
C GLU A 22 -4.37 -10.27 12.61
N TYR A 23 -4.83 -9.03 12.39
CA TYR A 23 -4.06 -7.98 11.74
C TYR A 23 -2.78 -7.61 12.50
N PHE A 24 -2.87 -7.47 13.83
CA PHE A 24 -1.72 -7.11 14.67
C PHE A 24 -0.89 -8.32 15.11
N HIS A 25 -1.30 -9.55 14.74
CA HIS A 25 -0.69 -10.80 15.20
C HIS A 25 -0.58 -10.90 16.73
N VAL A 26 -1.66 -10.54 17.43
CA VAL A 26 -1.78 -10.63 18.90
C VAL A 26 -3.03 -11.42 19.29
N SER A 27 -3.16 -11.74 20.59
CA SER A 27 -4.36 -12.39 21.09
C SER A 27 -5.53 -11.39 21.24
N LYS A 28 -6.77 -11.88 21.17
CA LYS A 28 -7.98 -11.05 21.38
C LYS A 28 -7.96 -10.30 22.72
N PRO A 29 -7.55 -10.90 23.86
CA PRO A 29 -7.47 -10.17 25.12
C PRO A 29 -6.52 -8.97 25.09
N THR A 30 -5.42 -9.04 24.33
CA THR A 30 -4.50 -7.90 24.16
C THR A 30 -5.19 -6.73 23.50
N ILE A 31 -6.01 -6.98 22.46
CA ILE A 31 -6.81 -5.94 21.81
C ILE A 31 -7.84 -5.36 22.79
N THR A 32 -8.53 -6.19 23.56
CA THR A 32 -9.49 -5.69 24.57
C THR A 32 -8.81 -4.74 25.55
N ARG A 33 -7.64 -5.12 26.09
CA ARG A 33 -6.85 -4.30 27.02
C ARG A 33 -6.35 -2.98 26.42
N TRP A 34 -6.13 -2.95 25.11
CA TRP A 34 -5.78 -1.72 24.39
C TRP A 34 -6.97 -0.81 24.14
N LEU A 35 -8.18 -1.36 23.99
CA LEU A 35 -9.41 -0.62 23.71
C LEU A 35 -10.13 -0.12 24.99
N ASP A 36 -9.90 -0.78 26.12
CA ASP A 36 -10.40 -0.39 27.44
C ASP A 36 -9.41 0.50 28.22
N GLY A 37 -8.15 0.58 27.77
CA GLY A 37 -7.12 1.43 28.35
C GLY A 37 -6.38 0.81 29.53
N THR A 38 -6.63 -0.47 29.84
CA THR A 38 -5.94 -1.21 30.92
C THR A 38 -4.43 -1.28 30.69
N VAL A 39 -4.01 -1.36 29.43
CA VAL A 39 -2.60 -1.41 29.03
C VAL A 39 -2.36 -0.41 27.91
N PRO A 40 -1.24 0.35 27.93
CA PRO A 40 -0.90 1.24 26.82
C PRO A 40 -0.80 0.47 25.50
N VAL A 41 -1.31 1.07 24.43
CA VAL A 41 -1.24 0.52 23.09
C VAL A 41 0.22 0.41 22.67
N ASN A 42 0.60 -0.70 22.04
CA ASN A 42 1.94 -0.84 21.47
C ASN A 42 2.13 0.26 20.40
N PRO A 43 3.17 1.11 20.48
CA PRO A 43 3.41 2.17 19.50
C PRO A 43 3.50 1.67 18.05
N MET A 44 3.93 0.43 17.83
CA MET A 44 3.93 -0.20 16.50
C MET A 44 2.51 -0.49 16.00
N ALA A 45 1.60 -0.92 16.88
CA ALA A 45 0.20 -1.14 16.54
C ALA A 45 -0.49 0.17 16.15
N GLU A 46 -0.20 1.27 16.86
CA GLU A 46 -0.70 2.61 16.47
C GLU A 46 -0.24 2.99 15.06
N LYS A 47 1.06 2.79 14.74
CA LYS A 47 1.62 3.08 13.43
C LYS A 47 1.02 2.21 12.32
N LEU A 48 0.90 0.90 12.56
CA LEU A 48 0.30 -0.03 11.61
C LEU A 48 -1.17 0.29 11.34
N LEU A 49 -1.92 0.72 12.36
CA LEU A 49 -3.29 1.15 12.19
C LEU A 49 -3.37 2.42 11.33
N LEU A 50 -2.50 3.40 11.59
CA LEU A 50 -2.45 4.62 10.79
C LEU A 50 -2.15 4.34 9.31
N ILE A 51 -1.15 3.50 9.03
CA ILE A 51 -0.79 3.09 7.66
C ILE A 51 -1.98 2.44 6.95
N LYS A 52 -2.67 1.50 7.60
CA LYS A 52 -3.89 0.87 7.06
C LYS A 52 -4.98 1.90 6.81
N SER A 53 -5.20 2.78 7.77
CA SER A 53 -6.28 3.76 7.76
C SER A 53 -6.13 4.84 6.68
N LEU A 54 -4.90 5.06 6.22
CA LEU A 54 -4.56 5.94 5.10
C LEU A 54 -4.53 5.20 3.75
N GLY A 55 -4.69 3.88 3.76
CA GLY A 55 -4.66 3.04 2.55
C GLY A 55 -3.27 2.83 1.96
N TYR A 56 -2.20 3.12 2.70
CA TYR A 56 -0.83 3.07 2.16
C TYR A 56 -0.36 1.64 1.85
N LEU A 57 -0.82 0.63 2.59
CA LEU A 57 -0.45 -0.76 2.37
C LEU A 57 -1.67 -1.67 2.53
N PRO A 58 -2.12 -2.30 1.45
CA PRO A 58 -3.16 -3.31 1.52
C PRO A 58 -2.59 -4.62 2.10
N ASN A 59 -3.02 -4.97 3.31
CA ASN A 59 -2.60 -6.21 4.00
C ASN A 59 -3.40 -7.45 3.54
N ASP A 60 -3.79 -7.49 2.27
CA ASP A 60 -4.58 -8.57 1.69
C ASP A 60 -3.68 -9.46 0.81
N ILE A 61 -3.84 -10.79 0.91
CA ILE A 61 -3.03 -11.76 0.18
C ILE A 61 -3.08 -11.57 -1.35
N ARG A 62 -4.14 -10.93 -1.88
CA ARG A 62 -4.25 -10.57 -3.30
C ARG A 62 -3.17 -9.58 -3.76
N TRP A 63 -2.51 -8.88 -2.83
CA TRP A 63 -1.38 -8.00 -3.10
C TRP A 63 -0.02 -8.68 -2.98
N SER A 64 -0.01 -9.99 -2.72
CA SER A 64 1.24 -10.77 -2.62
C SER A 64 2.09 -10.62 -3.89
N GLY A 65 3.38 -10.34 -3.69
CA GLY A 65 4.35 -10.17 -4.77
C GLY A 65 4.34 -8.79 -5.43
N PHE A 66 3.32 -7.96 -5.21
CA PHE A 66 3.35 -6.56 -5.63
C PHE A 66 4.28 -5.76 -4.72
N ARG A 67 5.03 -4.82 -5.31
CA ARG A 67 5.98 -3.96 -4.59
C ARG A 67 5.83 -2.52 -5.07
N VAL A 68 6.18 -1.56 -4.22
CA VAL A 68 6.26 -0.14 -4.59
C VAL A 68 7.72 0.27 -4.56
N ASP A 69 8.22 0.84 -5.65
CA ASP A 69 9.50 1.56 -5.65
C ASP A 69 9.22 3.02 -5.33
N GLU A 70 9.48 3.41 -4.08
CA GLU A 70 9.21 4.76 -3.58
C GLU A 70 10.07 5.84 -4.27
N LYS A 71 11.27 5.49 -4.75
CA LYS A 71 12.17 6.47 -5.40
C LYS A 71 11.67 6.83 -6.78
N ARG A 72 11.18 5.83 -7.52
CA ARG A 72 10.61 6.02 -8.87
C ARG A 72 9.11 6.27 -8.85
N ALA A 73 8.47 6.06 -7.70
CA ALA A 73 7.02 6.07 -7.51
C ALA A 73 6.28 5.15 -8.50
N VAL A 74 6.75 3.91 -8.66
CA VAL A 74 6.16 2.90 -9.55
C VAL A 74 5.67 1.68 -8.76
N LEU A 75 4.60 1.04 -9.26
CA LEU A 75 4.17 -0.28 -8.81
C LEU A 75 4.89 -1.34 -9.64
N ILE A 76 5.48 -2.32 -8.96
CA ILE A 76 6.12 -3.49 -9.53
C ILE A 76 5.19 -4.68 -9.30
N THR A 77 4.86 -5.37 -10.37
CA THR A 77 4.03 -6.59 -10.36
C THR A 77 4.85 -7.82 -9.95
N PRO A 78 4.20 -8.93 -9.54
CA PRO A 78 4.90 -10.18 -9.26
C PRO A 78 5.73 -10.72 -10.44
N SER A 79 5.35 -10.40 -11.69
CA SER A 79 6.09 -10.78 -12.89
C SER A 79 7.25 -9.83 -13.23
N GLY A 80 7.55 -8.85 -12.37
CA GLY A 80 8.61 -7.86 -12.59
C GLY A 80 8.27 -6.75 -13.59
N ARG A 81 7.03 -6.68 -14.10
CA ARG A 81 6.57 -5.54 -14.91
C ARG A 81 6.26 -4.36 -14.02
N GLU A 82 6.44 -3.15 -14.55
CA GLU A 82 6.31 -1.91 -13.80
C GLU A 82 5.29 -0.98 -14.46
N PHE A 83 4.57 -0.21 -13.65
CA PHE A 83 3.77 0.91 -14.11
C PHE A 83 3.68 2.00 -13.04
N SER A 84 3.59 3.25 -13.49
CA SER A 84 3.36 4.40 -12.62
C SER A 84 1.88 4.53 -12.25
N PRO A 85 1.52 5.11 -11.08
CA PRO A 85 0.13 5.37 -10.74
C PRO A 85 -0.63 6.22 -11.77
N LYS A 86 0.07 7.09 -12.51
CA LYS A 86 -0.54 7.91 -13.58
C LYS A 86 -1.05 7.07 -14.74
N GLU A 87 -0.41 5.94 -15.01
CA GLU A 87 -0.88 5.00 -16.04
C GLU A 87 -2.19 4.34 -15.63
N LEU A 88 -2.52 4.30 -14.33
CA LEU A 88 -3.79 3.76 -13.85
C LEU A 88 -5.00 4.63 -14.17
N GLU A 89 -4.83 5.94 -14.38
CA GLU A 89 -5.94 6.86 -14.66
C GLU A 89 -6.71 6.45 -15.93
N SER A 90 -5.99 5.98 -16.94
CA SER A 90 -6.57 5.50 -18.20
C SER A 90 -6.54 3.97 -18.33
N PHE A 91 -5.99 3.26 -17.34
CA PHE A 91 -5.75 1.81 -17.45
C PHE A 91 -7.03 1.01 -17.67
N VAL A 92 -8.12 1.36 -16.98
CA VAL A 92 -9.40 0.64 -17.12
C VAL A 92 -9.91 0.74 -18.56
N PHE A 93 -9.84 1.93 -19.15
CA PHE A 93 -10.22 2.16 -20.53
C PHE A 93 -9.32 1.38 -21.51
N TRP A 94 -7.99 1.48 -21.36
CA TRP A 94 -7.05 0.73 -22.20
C TRP A 94 -7.20 -0.78 -22.09
N ARG A 95 -7.51 -1.30 -20.90
CA ARG A 95 -7.79 -2.73 -20.69
C ARG A 95 -9.00 -3.16 -21.51
N ASP A 96 -10.05 -2.34 -21.53
CA ASP A 96 -11.29 -2.65 -22.22
C ASP A 96 -11.11 -2.57 -23.76
N GLU A 97 -10.42 -1.53 -24.27
CA GLU A 97 -10.01 -1.47 -25.67
C GLU A 97 -9.12 -2.66 -26.07
N HIS A 98 -8.11 -2.98 -25.26
CA HIS A 98 -7.21 -4.10 -25.53
C HIS A 98 -7.96 -5.43 -25.57
N ARG A 99 -8.96 -5.65 -24.72
CA ARG A 99 -9.82 -6.84 -24.78
C ARG A 99 -10.53 -6.94 -26.13
N GLN A 100 -11.13 -5.85 -26.60
CA GLN A 100 -11.80 -5.82 -27.89
C GLN A 100 -10.82 -6.10 -29.06
N PHE A 101 -9.62 -5.51 -29.02
CA PHE A 101 -8.59 -5.79 -30.02
C PHE A 101 -8.17 -7.26 -30.05
N VAL A 102 -7.95 -7.86 -28.88
CA VAL A 102 -7.60 -9.29 -28.77
C VAL A 102 -8.73 -10.18 -29.29
N GLU A 103 -9.98 -9.85 -29.00
CA GLU A 103 -11.14 -10.58 -29.53
C GLU A 103 -11.20 -10.55 -31.05
N MET A 104 -10.84 -9.41 -31.68
CA MET A 104 -10.87 -9.25 -33.13
C MET A 104 -9.64 -9.84 -33.84
N TYR A 105 -8.45 -9.74 -33.24
CA TYR A 105 -7.18 -9.97 -33.94
C TYR A 105 -6.27 -11.02 -33.27
N GLY A 106 -6.65 -11.53 -32.10
CA GLY A 106 -5.86 -12.50 -31.34
C GLY A 106 -4.78 -11.88 -30.45
N HIS A 107 -4.04 -12.76 -29.75
CA HIS A 107 -2.95 -12.37 -28.86
C HIS A 107 -1.59 -12.35 -29.58
N PHE A 108 -0.69 -11.47 -29.14
CA PHE A 108 0.72 -11.57 -29.47
C PHE A 108 1.41 -12.63 -28.59
N GLU A 109 2.22 -13.51 -29.17
CA GLU A 109 2.97 -14.53 -28.42
C GLU A 109 4.01 -13.91 -27.46
N TYR A 110 4.67 -12.83 -27.89
CA TYR A 110 5.74 -12.16 -27.14
C TYR A 110 5.54 -10.64 -27.11
N PRO A 111 4.59 -10.13 -26.29
CA PRO A 111 4.34 -8.70 -26.22
C PRO A 111 5.54 -7.96 -25.66
N LYS A 112 5.94 -6.88 -26.35
CA LYS A 112 7.05 -6.02 -25.93
C LYS A 112 6.87 -5.52 -24.50
N VAL A 113 7.97 -5.48 -23.75
CA VAL A 113 8.01 -4.88 -22.41
C VAL A 113 8.31 -3.39 -22.57
N TYR A 114 7.46 -2.56 -21.99
CA TYR A 114 7.66 -1.12 -21.90
C TYR A 114 8.02 -0.77 -20.44
N PRO A 115 9.01 0.09 -20.21
CA PRO A 115 9.28 0.60 -18.87
C PRO A 115 8.12 1.48 -18.41
N ALA A 116 7.92 1.57 -17.08
CA ALA A 116 6.95 2.48 -16.50
C ALA A 116 7.20 3.92 -16.96
N LYS A 117 6.13 4.69 -17.18
CA LYS A 117 6.27 6.10 -17.53
C LYS A 117 6.96 6.87 -16.41
N GLU A 118 7.83 7.80 -16.79
CA GLU A 118 8.43 8.70 -15.81
C GLU A 118 7.35 9.55 -15.12
N ASN A 119 7.35 9.52 -13.80
CA ASN A 119 6.51 10.40 -13.03
C ASN A 119 6.98 11.83 -13.17
N VAL A 120 6.15 12.68 -13.78
CA VAL A 120 6.36 14.13 -13.75
C VAL A 120 6.51 14.58 -12.30
N LEU A 121 7.57 15.35 -12.02
CA LEU A 121 7.82 15.93 -10.71
C LEU A 121 6.57 16.68 -10.22
N PRO A 122 6.23 16.58 -8.92
CA PRO A 122 4.96 17.11 -8.39
C PRO A 122 4.79 18.62 -8.52
N PHE A 123 5.85 19.40 -8.84
CA PHE A 123 5.77 20.85 -9.07
C PHE A 123 6.69 21.31 -10.21
N ARG A 124 6.22 22.28 -11.02
CA ARG A 124 7.05 23.07 -11.94
C ARG A 124 7.59 24.30 -11.20
N GLY A 125 8.73 24.17 -10.52
CA GLY A 125 9.39 25.33 -9.90
C GLY A 125 10.41 24.99 -8.82
N GLY A 126 11.68 25.28 -9.10
CA GLY A 126 12.81 25.67 -8.22
C GLY A 126 13.12 25.02 -6.86
N ARG A 127 12.20 24.41 -6.12
CA ARG A 127 12.49 23.81 -4.81
C ARG A 127 12.27 22.30 -4.86
N ARG A 128 13.38 21.57 -4.99
CA ARG A 128 13.46 20.14 -4.74
C ARG A 128 12.93 19.84 -3.33
N MET A 129 11.96 18.94 -3.22
CA MET A 129 12.08 17.89 -2.20
C MET A 129 12.59 16.66 -2.94
N LYS A 130 13.84 16.26 -2.67
CA LYS A 130 14.29 14.90 -3.01
C LYS A 130 13.32 13.95 -2.31
N ALA A 131 12.89 12.86 -2.97
CA ALA A 131 12.17 11.78 -2.30
C ALA A 131 12.90 11.49 -0.98
N ALA A 132 12.17 11.52 0.14
CA ALA A 132 12.77 11.30 1.45
C ALA A 132 13.52 9.97 1.39
N GLY A 133 14.82 10.00 1.72
CA GLY A 133 15.59 8.77 1.77
C GLY A 133 14.99 7.86 2.84
N TRP A 134 14.64 6.63 2.48
CA TRP A 134 14.31 5.62 3.47
C TRP A 134 15.50 5.42 4.40
N VAL A 135 15.32 5.72 5.69
CA VAL A 135 16.34 5.47 6.73
C VAL A 135 15.97 4.17 7.46
N PRO A 136 16.60 3.04 7.14
CA PRO A 136 16.58 1.88 8.02
C PRO A 136 17.52 2.14 9.20
N SER A 137 17.05 2.78 10.26
CA SER A 137 17.82 2.82 11.50
C SER A 137 17.64 1.50 12.26
N LYS A 138 18.49 0.52 11.93
CA LYS A 138 19.21 -0.39 12.85
C LYS A 138 19.97 -1.43 12.01
N LEU A 139 21.17 -1.06 11.56
CA LEU A 139 22.24 -2.06 11.48
C LEU A 139 22.52 -2.45 12.94
N LYS A 140 22.17 -3.69 13.32
CA LYS A 140 22.84 -4.34 14.44
C LYS A 140 24.25 -4.68 13.96
N GLY A 141 25.25 -4.35 14.77
CA GLY A 141 26.66 -4.61 14.50
C GLY A 141 27.02 -6.08 14.36
#